data_AF-A0A6B3HH38-F1
#
_entry.id   AF-A0A6B3HH38-F1
#
_cell.length_a   1.000
_cell.length_b   1.000
_cell.length_c   1.000
_cell.angle_alpha   90.00
_cell.angle_beta   90.00
_cell.angle_gamma   90.00
#
_symmetry.space_group_name_H-M   'P 1'
#
loop_
_entity.id
_entity.type
_entity.pdbx_description
1 polymer ?
#
loop_
_entity_poly.entity_id
_entity_poly.type
_entity_poly.pdbx_seq_one_letter_code
_entity_poly.pdbx_strand_id
1 'polypeptide(L)'
;AKAGKAVVRLKGGDPFVFGRGMEEAQALAAEGIPCTVVPGISSTISVPGAAGIPVTHRGVAHEFTVVSGHVAPEDPRSLVD
;
A
#
# COMPACT_ATOMS: atom_id res chain seq x y z
N ALA A 1 3.64 7.88 -18.94
CA ALA A 1 2.36 8.63 -18.81
C ALA A 1 2.12 9.67 -19.92
N LYS A 2 3.14 10.28 -20.53
CA LYS A 2 2.98 11.40 -21.50
C LYS A 2 2.62 11.00 -22.95
N ALA A 3 2.62 9.72 -23.29
CA ALA A 3 2.40 9.24 -24.66
C ALA A 3 0.91 9.13 -25.08
N GLY A 4 -0.02 9.77 -24.36
CA GLY A 4 -1.45 9.73 -24.65
C GLY A 4 -2.13 8.36 -24.48
N LYS A 5 -1.49 7.43 -23.77
CA LYS A 5 -2.03 6.08 -23.51
C LYS A 5 -2.80 6.04 -22.19
N ALA A 6 -3.82 5.18 -22.11
CA ALA A 6 -4.38 4.76 -20.83
C ALA A 6 -3.37 3.87 -20.09
N VAL A 7 -2.93 4.28 -18.91
CA VAL A 7 -1.90 3.59 -18.13
C VAL A 7 -2.49 3.16 -16.79
N VAL A 8 -2.28 1.89 -16.44
CA VAL A 8 -2.62 1.36 -15.13
C VAL A 8 -1.33 0.94 -14.42
N ARG A 9 -1.20 1.37 -13.17
CA ARG A 9 -0.21 0.87 -12.23
C ARG A 9 -0.90 -0.14 -11.32
N LEU A 10 -0.83 -1.42 -11.68
CA LEU A 10 -1.40 -2.47 -10.86
C LEU A 10 -0.49 -2.72 -9.65
N LYS A 11 -1.04 -2.60 -8.45
CA LYS A 11 -0.32 -2.77 -7.18
C LYS A 11 -0.99 -3.88 -6.38
N GLY A 12 -0.20 -4.73 -5.72
CA GLY A 12 -0.72 -5.76 -4.83
C GLY A 12 -1.27 -5.14 -3.55
N GLY A 13 -2.42 -5.63 -3.08
CA GLY A 13 -3.07 -5.12 -1.88
C GLY A 13 -3.69 -3.75 -2.10
N ASP A 14 -3.50 -2.84 -1.13
CA ASP A 14 -3.93 -1.45 -1.25
C ASP A 14 -2.76 -0.54 -1.68
N PRO A 15 -2.91 0.36 -2.67
CA PRO A 15 -1.85 1.25 -3.14
C PRO A 15 -1.17 2.09 -2.05
N PHE A 16 -1.89 2.41 -0.98
CA PHE A 16 -1.44 3.32 0.08
C PHE A 16 -1.02 2.61 1.38
N VAL A 17 -1.17 1.28 1.48
CA VAL A 17 -0.63 0.50 2.61
C VAL A 17 0.74 -0.07 2.22
N PHE A 18 1.81 0.60 2.65
CA PHE A 18 3.21 0.27 2.32
C PHE A 18 3.53 0.11 0.83
N GLY A 19 2.63 0.56 -0.04
CA GLY A 19 2.76 0.41 -1.49
C GLY A 19 3.47 1.57 -2.18
N ARG A 20 3.83 2.65 -1.46
CA ARG A 20 4.41 3.90 -2.04
C ARG A 20 3.51 4.56 -3.09
N GLY A 21 2.21 4.28 -3.09
CA GLY A 21 1.29 4.81 -4.11
C GLY A 21 1.17 6.34 -4.10
N MET A 22 1.35 6.98 -2.93
CA MET A 22 1.28 8.45 -2.85
C MET A 22 2.49 9.12 -3.51
N GLU A 23 3.68 8.53 -3.43
CA GLU A 23 4.87 9.05 -4.12
C GLU A 23 4.66 9.03 -5.64
N GLU A 24 4.10 7.94 -6.17
CA GLU A 24 3.73 7.81 -7.59
C GLU A 24 2.67 8.86 -7.98
N ALA A 25 1.65 9.08 -7.15
CA ALA A 25 0.61 10.09 -7.39
C ALA A 25 1.15 11.53 -7.34
N GLN A 26 2.03 11.85 -6.40
CA GLN A 26 2.69 13.15 -6.29
C GLN A 26 3.56 13.44 -7.52
N ALA A 27 4.33 12.44 -7.99
CA ALA A 27 5.13 12.57 -9.19
C ALA A 27 4.29 12.86 -10.44
N LEU A 28 3.12 12.21 -10.58
CA LEU A 28 2.18 12.50 -11.67
C LEU A 28 1.56 13.89 -11.53
N ALA A 29 1.17 14.29 -10.32
CA ALA A 29 0.59 15.61 -10.06
C ALA A 29 1.58 16.75 -10.35
N ALA A 30 2.86 16.59 -9.99
CA ALA A 30 3.92 17.56 -10.28
C ALA A 30 4.12 17.80 -11.79
N GLU A 31 3.80 16.80 -12.61
CA GLU A 31 3.85 16.85 -14.08
C GLU A 31 2.50 17.22 -14.72
N GLY A 32 1.49 17.58 -13.92
CA GLY A 32 0.15 17.92 -14.41
C GLY A 32 -0.62 16.74 -15.01
N ILE A 33 -0.26 15.51 -14.66
CA ILE A 33 -0.87 14.29 -15.18
C ILE A 33 -1.98 13.83 -14.22
N PRO A 34 -3.25 13.84 -14.65
CA PRO A 34 -4.35 13.39 -13.79
C PRO A 34 -4.25 11.89 -13.52
N CYS A 35 -4.44 11.50 -12.27
CA CYS A 35 -4.51 10.10 -11.86
C CYS A 35 -5.68 9.86 -10.90
N THR A 36 -6.29 8.69 -10.99
CA THR A 36 -7.28 8.21 -10.03
C THR A 36 -6.69 7.04 -9.26
N VAL A 37 -6.77 7.07 -7.94
CA VAL A 37 -6.37 5.95 -7.08
C VAL A 37 -7.60 5.13 -6.75
N VAL A 38 -7.53 3.82 -7.02
CA VAL A 38 -8.58 2.86 -6.69
C VAL A 38 -8.12 2.07 -5.47
N PRO A 39 -8.83 2.13 -4.32
CA PRO A 39 -8.49 1.36 -3.13
C PRO A 39 -8.51 -0.14 -3.40
N GLY A 40 -7.64 -0.87 -2.71
CA GLY A 40 -7.55 -2.32 -2.79
C GLY A 40 -7.76 -2.99 -1.43
N ILE A 41 -7.90 -4.32 -1.43
CA ILE A 41 -7.94 -5.08 -0.18
C ILE A 41 -6.52 -5.40 0.26
N SER A 42 -6.04 -4.75 1.32
CA SER A 42 -4.69 -4.99 1.84
C SER A 42 -4.52 -6.41 2.40
N SER A 43 -3.29 -6.92 2.31
CA SER A 43 -2.88 -8.19 2.92
C SER A 43 -3.05 -8.20 4.44
N THR A 44 -3.00 -7.01 5.06
CA THR A 44 -3.12 -6.80 6.50
C THR A 44 -4.44 -7.30 7.07
N ILE A 45 -5.50 -7.32 6.27
CA ILE A 45 -6.82 -7.87 6.65
C ILE A 45 -7.17 -9.15 5.89
N SER A 46 -6.79 -9.26 4.62
CA SER A 46 -7.19 -10.40 3.79
C SER A 46 -6.46 -11.69 4.15
N VAL A 47 -5.18 -11.63 4.50
CA VAL A 47 -4.40 -12.83 4.83
C VAL A 47 -4.84 -13.44 6.17
N PRO A 48 -4.97 -12.68 7.28
CA PRO A 48 -5.56 -13.23 8.51
C PRO A 48 -6.98 -13.77 8.28
N GLY A 49 -7.82 -13.04 7.53
CA GLY A 49 -9.18 -13.48 7.20
C GLY A 49 -9.21 -14.80 6.42
N ALA A 50 -8.32 -14.97 5.45
CA ALA A 50 -8.18 -16.22 4.69
C ALA A 50 -7.73 -17.40 5.56
N ALA A 51 -7.00 -17.13 6.66
CA ALA A 51 -6.61 -18.12 7.66
C ALA A 51 -7.66 -18.32 8.79
N GLY A 52 -8.81 -17.64 8.73
CA GLY A 52 -9.84 -17.70 9.77
C GLY A 52 -9.47 -16.92 11.05
N ILE A 53 -8.52 -16.00 10.98
CA ILE A 53 -8.03 -15.20 12.10
C ILE A 53 -8.59 -13.78 11.96
N PRO A 54 -9.54 -13.35 12.81
CA PRO A 54 -10.05 -11.98 12.75
C PRO A 54 -9.03 -10.99 13.34
N VAL A 55 -8.78 -9.88 12.65
CA VAL A 55 -7.85 -8.83 13.14
C VAL A 55 -8.41 -8.02 14.31
N THR A 56 -9.72 -8.09 14.53
CA THR A 56 -10.38 -7.55 15.71
C THR A 56 -11.46 -8.53 16.18
N HIS A 57 -11.64 -8.62 17.50
CA HIS A 57 -12.71 -9.42 18.08
C HIS A 57 -13.14 -8.81 19.41
N ARG A 58 -14.45 -8.62 19.59
CA ARG A 58 -14.99 -7.99 20.78
C ARG A 58 -14.57 -8.78 22.04
N GLY A 59 -14.02 -8.08 23.02
CA GLY A 59 -13.51 -8.70 24.25
C GLY A 59 -12.12 -9.34 24.13
N VAL A 60 -11.48 -9.28 22.94
CA VAL A 60 -10.12 -9.80 22.71
C VAL A 60 -9.19 -8.72 22.17
N ALA A 61 -9.56 -8.07 21.07
CA ALA A 61 -8.77 -7.01 20.44
C ALA A 61 -9.68 -5.88 19.96
N HIS A 62 -9.47 -4.68 20.51
CA HIS A 62 -10.20 -3.44 20.16
C HIS A 62 -9.38 -2.50 19.27
N GLU A 63 -8.14 -2.88 18.95
CA GLU A 63 -7.21 -2.12 18.12
C GLU A 63 -6.54 -3.06 17.12
N PHE A 64 -6.25 -2.54 15.93
CA PHE A 64 -5.46 -3.22 14.92
C PHE A 64 -4.43 -2.22 14.37
N THR A 65 -3.15 -2.54 14.56
CA THR A 65 -2.04 -1.68 14.16
C THR A 65 -1.18 -2.38 13.12
N VAL A 66 -0.88 -1.64 12.05
CA VAL A 66 -0.14 -2.11 10.89
C VAL A 66 1.18 -1.35 10.84
N VAL A 67 2.30 -2.06 10.96
CA VAL A 67 3.66 -1.49 10.99
C VAL A 67 4.53 -2.18 9.95
N SER A 68 5.39 -1.42 9.28
CA SER A 68 6.43 -2.00 8.44
C SER A 68 7.51 -2.60 9.34
N GLY A 69 7.78 -3.89 9.19
CA GLY A 69 8.96 -4.53 9.77
C GLY A 69 10.26 -4.22 9.02
N HIS A 70 10.16 -3.55 7.86
CA HIS A 70 11.29 -3.13 7.05
C HIS A 70 11.57 -1.65 7.26
N VAL A 71 12.86 -1.32 7.26
CA VAL A 71 13.34 0.05 7.18
C VAL A 71 13.23 0.58 5.75
N ALA A 72 13.34 1.90 5.59
CA ALA A 72 13.34 2.50 4.27
C ALA A 72 14.54 1.98 3.43
N PRO A 73 14.44 1.90 2.09
CA PRO A 73 15.55 1.42 1.25
C PRO A 73 16.88 2.15 1.52
N GLU A 74 16.81 3.46 1.77
CA GLU A 74 17.95 4.31 2.09
C GLU A 74 18.45 4.22 3.55
N ASP A 75 17.78 3.48 4.42
CA ASP A 75 18.21 3.27 5.80
C ASP A 75 19.42 2.31 5.84
N PRO A 76 20.47 2.60 6.63
CA PRO A 76 21.66 1.75 6.72
C PRO A 76 21.40 0.30 7.15
N ARG A 77 20.23 0.01 7.72
CA ARG A 77 19.81 -1.35 8.13
C ARG A 77 19.05 -2.09 7.03
N SER A 78 18.76 -1.46 5.90
CA SER A 78 18.06 -2.12 4.78
C SER A 78 18.93 -3.24 4.21
N LEU A 79 18.35 -4.43 4.07
CA LEU A 79 19.01 -5.59 3.44
C LEU A 79 18.64 -5.72 1.95
N VAL A 80 17.87 -4.76 1.44
CA VAL A 80 17.38 -4.70 0.06
C VAL A 80 17.86 -3.40 -0.58
N ASP A 81 18.41 -3.49 -1.79
CA ASP A 81 18.78 -2.38 -2.69
C ASP A 81 17.55 -1.86 -3.44
#